data_AF-A0A9E0TIG0-F1
#
_entry.id   AF-A0A9E0TIG0-F1
#
_cell.length_a   1.000
_cell.length_b   1.000
_cell.length_c   1.000
_cell.angle_alpha   90.00
_cell.angle_beta   90.00
_cell.angle_gamma   90.00
#
_symmetry.space_group_name_H-M   'P 1'
#
loop_
_entity.id
_entity.type
_entity.pdbx_description
1 polymer ?
#
loop_
_entity_poly.entity_id
_entity_poly.type
_entity_poly.pdbx_seq_one_letter_code
_entity_poly.pdbx_strand_id
1 'polypeptide(L)' 'MSLPIITADQRLAERRGVKGVLVGKSGIGKTSQLWTLKPTATLFFDLEAGDLAVEGWAGDTIRPRTWQEC' A
#
# COMPACT_ATOMS: atom_id res chain seq x y z
N MET A 1 -4.98 0.45 26.01
CA MET A 1 -5.82 -0.47 25.21
C MET A 1 -5.21 -1.86 25.31
N SER A 2 -6.00 -2.91 25.54
CA SER A 2 -5.51 -4.29 25.53
C SER A 2 -5.34 -4.77 24.09
N LEU A 3 -4.15 -5.24 23.72
CA LEU A 3 -3.94 -5.89 22.42
C LEU A 3 -4.66 -7.26 22.44
N PRO A 4 -5.70 -7.48 21.62
CA PRO A 4 -6.41 -8.75 21.61
C PRO A 4 -5.49 -9.85 21.08
N ILE A 5 -5.21 -10.86 21.92
CA ILE A 5 -4.51 -12.07 21.47
C ILE A 5 -5.56 -12.99 20.84
N ILE A 6 -5.48 -13.17 19.53
CA ILE A 6 -6.38 -14.03 18.74
C ILE A 6 -5.78 -15.44 18.53
N THR A 7 -6.65 -16.44 18.37
CA THR A 7 -6.24 -17.84 18.14
C THR A 7 -5.67 -18.06 16.72
N ALA A 8 -5.07 -19.23 16.48
CA ALA A 8 -4.62 -19.61 15.14
C ALA A 8 -5.79 -19.70 14.15
N ASP A 9 -6.91 -20.30 14.55
CA ASP A 9 -8.09 -20.44 13.71
C ASP A 9 -8.68 -19.08 13.33
N GLN A 10 -8.72 -18.13 14.27
CA GLN A 10 -9.16 -16.76 14.00
C GLN A 10 -8.25 -16.07 12.95
N ARG A 11 -6.92 -16.23 13.03
CA ARG A 11 -5.97 -15.69 12.03
C ARG A 11 -6.10 -16.34 10.65
N LEU A 12 -6.52 -17.60 10.58
CA LEU A 12 -6.69 -18.34 9.34
C LEU A 12 -8.03 -18.02 8.67
N ALA A 13 -9.07 -17.72 9.45
CA ALA A 13 -10.38 -17.32 8.96
C ALA A 13 -10.41 -15.92 8.33
N GLU A 14 -9.43 -15.06 8.62
CA GLU A 14 -9.33 -13.73 8.00
C GLU A 14 -9.16 -13.82 6.49
N ARG A 15 -9.98 -13.04 5.77
CA ARG A 15 -9.87 -12.90 4.31
C ARG A 15 -8.56 -12.19 3.96
N ARG A 16 -7.61 -12.93 3.39
CA ARG A 16 -6.32 -12.37 2.97
C ARG A 16 -6.38 -11.91 1.51
N GLY A 17 -5.84 -10.72 1.25
CA GLY A 17 -5.54 -10.27 -0.11
C GLY A 17 -4.29 -10.96 -0.68
N VAL A 18 -4.12 -10.85 -2.00
CA VAL A 18 -2.87 -11.22 -2.66
C VAL A 18 -1.79 -10.21 -2.31
N LYS A 19 -0.61 -10.70 -1.93
CA LYS A 19 0.60 -9.87 -1.77
C LYS A 19 1.45 -10.06 -3.03
N GLY A 20 1.67 -8.98 -3.76
CA GLY A 20 2.44 -8.98 -5.00
C GLY A 20 3.61 -8.02 -4.94
N VAL A 21 4.63 -8.29 -5.75
CA VAL A 21 5.77 -7.39 -5.97
C VAL A 21 5.94 -7.16 -7.47
N LEU A 22 6.11 -5.90 -7.87
CA LEU A 22 6.42 -5.52 -9.24
C LEU A 22 7.91 -5.17 -9.34
N VAL A 23 8.64 -5.89 -10.20
CA VAL A 23 10.09 -5.72 -10.38
C VAL A 23 10.38 -5.37 -11.84
N GLY A 24 11.31 -4.45 -12.06
CA GLY A 24 11.71 -4.03 -13.40
C GLY A 24 12.56 -2.76 -13.38
N LYS A 25 13.15 -2.44 -14.53
CA LYS A 25 14.03 -1.27 -14.72
C LYS A 25 13.35 0.04 -14.31
N SER A 26 14.14 1.07 -14.04
CA SER A 26 13.61 2.43 -13.82
C SER A 26 12.80 2.89 -15.04
N GLY A 27 11.72 3.65 -14.82
CA GLY A 27 10.86 4.17 -15.89
C GLY A 27 9.91 3.17 -16.56
N ILE A 28 9.94 1.87 -16.22
CA ILE A 28 9.06 0.87 -16.86
C ILE A 28 7.57 0.98 -16.45
N GLY A 29 7.22 1.91 -15.56
CA GLY A 29 5.83 2.15 -15.13
C GLY A 29 5.37 1.34 -13.92
N LYS A 30 6.27 0.91 -13.03
CA LYS A 30 5.91 0.21 -11.77
C LYS A 30 4.95 1.03 -10.91
N THR A 31 5.32 2.26 -10.59
CA THR A 31 4.49 3.17 -9.79
C THR A 31 3.26 3.65 -10.57
N SER A 32 3.40 3.84 -11.88
CA SER A 32 2.31 4.26 -12.76
C SER A 32 1.16 3.25 -12.85
N GLN A 33 1.35 2.00 -12.42
CA GLN A 33 0.23 1.04 -12.27
C GLN A 33 -0.86 1.54 -11.31
N LEU A 34 -0.53 2.45 -10.40
CA LEU A 34 -1.50 3.06 -9.47
C LEU A 34 -2.68 3.71 -10.20
N TRP A 35 -2.46 4.29 -11.40
CA TRP A 35 -3.51 4.88 -12.23
C TRP A 35 -4.56 3.88 -12.74
N THR A 36 -4.23 2.59 -12.74
CA THR A 36 -5.15 1.52 -13.16
C THR A 36 -6.07 1.06 -12.02
N LEU A 37 -5.77 1.47 -10.78
CA LEU A 37 -6.53 1.08 -9.59
C LEU A 37 -7.66 2.07 -9.32
N LYS A 38 -8.71 1.60 -8.63
CA LYS A 38 -9.83 2.46 -8.20
C LYS A 38 -9.38 3.34 -7.04
N PRO A 39 -9.37 4.68 -7.16
CA PRO A 39 -8.90 5.56 -6.09
C PRO A 39 -9.68 5.38 -4.78
N THR A 40 -11.00 5.18 -4.85
CA THR A 40 -11.88 5.03 -3.68
C THR A 40 -11.71 3.73 -2.90
N ALA A 41 -10.92 2.78 -3.42
CA ALA A 41 -10.70 1.47 -2.81
C ALA A 41 -9.20 1.14 -2.70
N THR A 42 -8.33 2.13 -2.90
CA THR A 42 -6.88 1.95 -2.92
C THR A 42 -6.24 3.00 -2.02
N LEU A 43 -5.41 2.55 -1.10
CA LEU A 43 -4.54 3.42 -0.30
C LEU A 43 -3.13 3.35 -0.88
N PHE A 44 -2.56 4.50 -1.23
CA PHE A 44 -1.15 4.59 -1.61
C PHE A 44 -0.30 4.93 -0.40
N PHE A 45 0.64 4.05 -0.08
CA PHE A 45 1.56 4.22 1.03
C PHE A 45 2.94 4.53 0.47
N ASP A 46 3.34 5.79 0.51
CA ASP A 46 4.58 6.26 -0.10
C ASP A 46 5.74 6.22 0.89
N LEU A 47 6.57 5.19 0.75
CA LEU A 47 7.76 4.96 1.60
C LEU A 47 9.06 5.50 0.99
N GLU A 48 9.13 5.62 -0.33
CA GLU A 48 10.38 5.82 -1.08
C GLU A 48 10.30 7.05 -2.01
N ALA A 49 9.42 8.02 -1.70
CA ALA A 49 9.15 9.20 -2.52
C ALA A 49 8.77 8.86 -3.98
N GLY A 50 7.93 7.83 -4.14
CA GLY A 50 7.42 7.38 -5.44
C GLY A 50 6.26 8.22 -5.95
N ASP A 51 5.70 9.08 -5.11
CA ASP A 51 4.55 9.94 -5.42
C ASP A 51 4.78 10.89 -6.60
N LEU A 52 6.02 11.32 -6.86
CA LEU A 52 6.39 12.11 -8.04
C LEU A 52 5.98 11.44 -9.35
N ALA A 53 6.01 10.11 -9.43
CA ALA A 53 5.62 9.37 -10.65
C ALA A 53 4.09 9.27 -10.85
N VAL A 54 3.31 9.69 -9.85
CA VAL A 54 1.85 9.62 -9.79
C VAL A 54 1.25 10.93 -9.30
N GLU A 55 1.93 12.05 -9.56
CA GLU A 55 1.46 13.38 -9.21
C GLU A 55 0.06 13.63 -9.78
N GLY A 56 -0.86 14.09 -8.93
CA GLY A 56 -2.26 14.31 -9.29
C GLY A 56 -3.16 13.08 -9.23
N TRP A 57 -2.66 11.91 -8.77
CA TRP A 57 -3.54 10.77 -8.52
C TRP A 57 -4.53 11.11 -7.40
N ALA A 58 -5.81 10.87 -7.66
CA ALA A 58 -6.92 11.36 -6.82
C ALA A 58 -7.25 10.47 -5.61
N GLY A 59 -6.43 9.46 -5.33
CA GLY A 59 -6.64 8.53 -4.22
C GLY A 59 -5.93 8.95 -2.94
N ASP A 60 -6.32 8.34 -1.83
CA ASP A 60 -5.73 8.62 -0.53
C ASP A 60 -4.26 8.19 -0.50
N THR A 61 -3.40 9.08 0.00
CA THR A 61 -1.96 8.87 0.07
C THR A 61 -1.43 9.16 1.48
N ILE A 62 -0.66 8.24 2.04
CA ILE A 62 0.06 8.43 3.31
C ILE A 62 1.55 8.49 3.01
N ARG A 63 2.23 9.47 3.61
CA ARG A 63 3.67 9.75 3.44
C ARG A 63 4.36 9.79 4.81
N PRO A 64 4.58 8.65 5.46
CA PRO A 64 5.27 8.65 6.74
C PRO A 64 6.74 9.04 6.54
N ARG A 65 7.25 9.81 7.48
CA ARG A 65 8.64 10.32 7.47
C ARG A 65 9.47 9.63 8.54
N THR A 66 8.81 9.01 9.51
CA THR A 66 9.42 8.31 10.64
C THR A 66 8.81 6.94 10.81
N TRP A 67 9.53 6.06 11.50
CA TRP A 67 9.05 4.72 11.81
C TRP A 67 7.76 4.73 12.63
N GLN A 68 7.59 5.71 13.52
CA GLN A 68 6.41 5.83 14.38
C GLN A 68 5.14 6.21 13.59
N GLU A 69 5.30 6.73 12.37
CA GLU A 69 4.21 7.08 11.47
C GLU A 69 3.86 5.92 10.51
N CYS A 70 4.69 4.85 10.48
CA CYS A 70 4.47 3.63 9.70
C CYS A 70 3.64 2.60 10.47
#